data_AF-A0A246TMP9-F1
#
_entry.id   AF-A0A246TMP9-F1
#
_cell.length_a   1.000
_cell.length_b   1.000
_cell.length_c   1.000
_cell.angle_alpha   90.00
_cell.angle_beta   90.00
_cell.angle_gamma   90.00
#
_symmetry.space_group_name_H-M   'P 1'
#
loop_
_entity.id
_entity.type
_entity.pdbx_description
1 polymer ?
#
loop_
_entity_poly.entity_id
_entity_poly.type
_entity_poly.pdbx_seq_one_letter_code
_entity_poly.pdbx_strand_id
1 'polypeptide(L)'
;MADNGFSISGELTETGHRLLQRVYYEDTDFSGLVYHARYLHFLERGRTDYLRCLGVEQRELINADEEGLVFVVHRMEIDFKQPARMDDILTVLTHTEKAGGAKMVLNQEIRRGETLLIAAKVIIAVINANARPRRLPETLAEKFLEGSKPLRGP
;
A
#
# COMPACT_ATOMS: atom_id res chain seq x y z
N MET A 1 -23.30 2.75 21.50
CA MET A 1 -21.99 3.43 21.62
C MET A 1 -21.25 3.06 20.35
N ALA A 2 -20.88 4.04 19.51
CA ALA A 2 -20.13 3.74 18.30
C ALA A 2 -18.75 3.24 18.74
N ASP A 3 -18.43 1.99 18.38
CA ASP A 3 -17.07 1.48 18.50
C ASP A 3 -16.21 2.25 17.50
N ASN A 4 -15.71 3.40 17.94
CA ASN A 4 -14.75 4.22 17.20
C ASN A 4 -13.35 3.59 17.34
N GLY A 5 -13.30 2.27 17.15
CA GLY A 5 -12.17 1.41 17.44
C GLY A 5 -10.99 1.77 16.55
N PHE A 6 -9.84 1.96 17.18
CA PHE A 6 -8.57 2.10 16.48
C PHE A 6 -8.31 0.85 15.63
N SER A 7 -8.22 1.03 14.31
CA SER A 7 -7.88 -0.05 13.37
C SER A 7 -6.38 -0.08 13.13
N ILE A 8 -5.76 -1.23 13.39
CA ILE A 8 -4.34 -1.47 13.07
C ILE A 8 -4.08 -1.40 11.56
N SER A 9 -5.09 -1.71 10.76
CA SER A 9 -5.03 -1.64 9.30
C SER A 9 -5.20 -0.21 8.79
N GLY A 10 -5.33 0.78 9.67
CA GLY A 10 -5.64 2.15 9.26
C GLY A 10 -7.07 2.27 8.73
N GLU A 11 -7.28 3.19 7.78
CA GLU A 11 -8.61 3.56 7.30
C GLU A 11 -8.61 3.89 5.80
N LEU A 12 -9.77 3.71 5.17
CA LEU A 12 -10.02 4.25 3.83
C LEU A 12 -10.21 5.77 3.92
N THR A 13 -9.64 6.47 2.96
CA THR A 13 -9.83 7.90 2.77
C THR A 13 -10.66 8.12 1.51
N GLU A 14 -11.04 9.38 1.22
CA GLU A 14 -11.74 9.72 -0.02
C GLU A 14 -10.95 9.32 -1.28
N THR A 15 -9.62 9.28 -1.17
CA THR A 15 -8.70 9.09 -2.30
C THR A 15 -7.87 7.82 -2.18
N GLY A 16 -8.08 6.96 -1.19
CA GLY A 16 -7.22 5.80 -1.00
C GLY A 16 -7.30 5.20 0.39
N HIS A 17 -6.12 5.01 0.96
CA HIS A 17 -5.92 4.44 2.29
C HIS A 17 -4.83 5.17 3.03
N ARG A 18 -4.99 5.25 4.35
CA ARG A 18 -4.03 5.84 5.28
C ARG A 18 -3.67 4.82 6.37
N LEU A 19 -2.38 4.60 6.55
CA LEU A 19 -1.81 3.82 7.65
C LEU A 19 -0.80 4.66 8.44
N LEU A 20 -0.89 4.62 9.77
CA LEU A 20 0.11 5.22 10.65
C LEU A 20 1.16 4.18 11.04
N GLN A 21 2.43 4.58 11.01
CA GLN A 21 3.57 3.75 11.42
C GLN A 21 4.53 4.58 12.27
N ARG A 22 5.01 4.01 13.38
CA ARG A 22 6.09 4.61 14.15
C ARG A 22 7.43 4.08 13.64
N VAL A 23 8.43 4.96 13.56
CA VAL A 23 9.81 4.55 13.34
C VAL A 23 10.38 4.00 14.64
N TYR A 24 10.84 2.75 14.61
CA TYR A 24 11.51 2.08 15.72
C TYR A 24 13.02 2.01 15.51
N TYR A 25 13.74 1.58 16.54
CA TYR A 25 15.20 1.48 16.49
C TYR A 25 15.68 0.59 15.34
N GLU A 26 14.98 -0.53 15.09
CA GLU A 26 15.23 -1.45 13.97
C GLU A 26 15.08 -0.84 12.57
N ASP A 27 14.44 0.32 12.47
CA ASP A 27 14.26 1.01 11.21
C ASP A 27 15.44 1.92 10.85
N THR A 28 16.33 2.19 11.81
CA THR A 28 17.43 3.15 11.66
C THR A 28 18.77 2.47 11.40
N ASP A 29 19.73 3.21 10.81
CA ASP A 29 21.12 2.77 10.63
C ASP A 29 22.11 3.67 11.38
N PHE A 30 23.41 3.44 11.18
CA PHE A 30 24.48 4.19 11.86
C PHE A 30 24.45 5.71 11.61
N SER A 31 23.73 6.18 10.58
CA SER A 31 23.53 7.61 10.32
C SER A 31 22.55 8.28 11.29
N GLY A 32 21.80 7.49 12.08
CA GLY A 32 20.72 7.97 12.93
C GLY A 32 19.43 8.32 12.15
N LEU A 33 19.38 7.96 10.87
CA LEU A 33 18.20 8.11 10.00
C LEU A 33 17.60 6.74 9.71
N VAL A 34 16.37 6.73 9.20
CA VAL A 34 15.76 5.50 8.67
C VAL A 34 16.57 4.96 7.49
N TYR A 35 16.93 3.68 7.57
CA TYR A 35 17.64 2.99 6.50
C TYR A 35 16.77 2.91 5.25
N HIS A 36 17.32 3.26 4.08
CA HIS A 36 16.54 3.41 2.85
C HIS A 36 15.66 2.20 2.50
N ALA A 37 16.12 0.97 2.76
CA ALA A 37 15.34 -0.25 2.47
C ALA A 37 14.12 -0.41 3.40
N ARG A 38 14.12 0.18 4.60
CA ARG A 38 12.99 0.10 5.54
C ARG A 38 11.75 0.82 5.02
N TYR A 39 11.91 1.81 4.15
CA TYR A 39 10.78 2.42 3.46
C TYR A 39 10.01 1.41 2.59
N LEU A 40 10.66 0.37 2.04
CA LEU A 40 9.96 -0.69 1.32
C LEU A 40 8.99 -1.47 2.24
N HIS A 41 9.37 -1.67 3.51
CA HIS A 41 8.52 -2.34 4.50
C HIS A 41 7.33 -1.47 4.88
N PHE A 42 7.54 -0.18 5.12
CA PHE A 42 6.42 0.75 5.40
C PHE A 42 5.43 0.81 4.21
N LEU A 43 5.95 0.90 2.98
CA LEU A 43 5.13 0.88 1.77
C LEU A 43 4.38 -0.44 1.63
N GLU A 44 5.01 -1.58 1.93
CA GLU A 44 4.37 -2.91 1.89
C GLU A 44 3.23 -3.04 2.89
N ARG A 45 3.45 -2.66 4.15
CA ARG A 45 2.40 -2.62 5.18
C ARG A 45 1.21 -1.78 4.71
N GLY A 46 1.46 -0.61 4.12
CA GLY A 46 0.41 0.22 3.54
C GLY A 46 -0.44 -0.49 2.48
N ARG A 47 0.19 -1.27 1.58
CA ARG A 47 -0.55 -2.03 0.55
C ARG A 47 -1.33 -3.19 1.14
N THR A 48 -0.72 -3.92 2.08
CA THR A 48 -1.33 -5.09 2.72
C THR A 48 -2.54 -4.67 3.57
N ASP A 49 -2.43 -3.56 4.31
CA ASP A 49 -3.53 -3.05 5.12
C ASP A 49 -4.62 -2.36 4.29
N TYR A 50 -4.27 -1.75 3.15
CA TYR A 50 -5.26 -1.27 2.19
C TYR A 50 -6.16 -2.40 1.69
N LEU A 51 -5.57 -3.55 1.32
CA LEU A 51 -6.31 -4.77 0.95
C LEU A 51 -7.30 -5.18 2.05
N ARG A 52 -6.87 -5.19 3.32
CA ARG A 52 -7.75 -5.51 4.47
C ARG A 52 -8.91 -4.53 4.61
N CYS A 53 -8.65 -3.23 4.47
CA CYS A 53 -9.69 -2.21 4.51
C CYS A 53 -10.71 -2.33 3.37
N LEU A 54 -10.32 -2.90 2.22
CA LEU A 54 -11.25 -3.24 1.12
C LEU A 54 -12.02 -4.56 1.35
N GLY A 55 -11.86 -5.17 2.54
CA GLY A 55 -12.46 -6.45 2.89
C GLY A 55 -11.86 -7.62 2.11
N VAL A 56 -10.55 -7.58 1.88
CA VAL A 56 -9.81 -8.61 1.14
C VAL A 56 -8.61 -9.07 1.95
N GLU A 57 -8.64 -10.31 2.42
CA GLU A 57 -7.49 -10.93 3.07
C GLU A 57 -6.58 -11.59 2.03
N GLN A 58 -5.31 -11.19 2.00
CA GLN A 58 -4.35 -11.70 1.01
C GLN A 58 -4.20 -13.22 1.05
N ARG A 59 -4.36 -13.84 2.23
CA ARG A 59 -4.32 -15.30 2.40
C ARG A 59 -5.51 -15.99 1.72
N GLU A 60 -6.66 -15.35 1.66
CA GLU A 60 -7.86 -15.90 1.02
C GLU A 60 -7.72 -15.86 -0.51
N LEU A 61 -7.04 -14.85 -1.06
CA LEU A 61 -6.82 -14.72 -2.50
C LEU A 61 -6.08 -15.90 -3.13
N ILE A 62 -5.11 -16.48 -2.41
CA ILE A 62 -4.38 -17.68 -2.87
C ILE A 62 -5.33 -18.87 -3.03
N ASN A 63 -6.40 -18.92 -2.22
CA ASN A 63 -7.37 -20.01 -2.18
C ASN A 63 -8.72 -19.62 -2.79
N ALA A 64 -8.79 -18.50 -3.52
CA ALA A 64 -10.05 -17.98 -4.06
C ALA A 64 -10.68 -18.92 -5.11
N ASP A 65 -9.84 -19.67 -5.84
CA ASP A 65 -10.21 -20.69 -6.82
C ASP A 65 -9.02 -21.63 -7.08
N GLU A 66 -9.18 -22.59 -8.01
CA GLU A 66 -8.15 -23.57 -8.37
C GLU A 66 -6.85 -22.96 -8.93
N GLU A 67 -6.92 -21.77 -9.55
CA GLU A 67 -5.74 -21.11 -10.09
C GLU A 67 -5.00 -20.27 -9.03
N GLY A 68 -5.72 -19.79 -8.01
CA GLY A 68 -5.22 -18.87 -7.00
C GLY A 68 -4.92 -17.47 -7.57
N LEU A 69 -4.84 -16.47 -6.70
CA LEU A 69 -4.53 -15.09 -7.07
C LEU A 69 -3.39 -14.57 -6.21
N VAL A 70 -2.29 -14.18 -6.85
CA VAL A 70 -1.08 -13.69 -6.19
C VAL A 70 -0.69 -12.33 -6.77
N PHE A 71 -0.34 -11.40 -5.88
CA PHE A 71 0.20 -10.09 -6.22
C PHE A 71 1.72 -10.10 -6.06
N VAL A 72 2.45 -9.75 -7.11
CA VAL A 72 3.90 -9.66 -7.09
C VAL A 72 4.33 -8.27 -7.55
N VAL A 73 5.21 -7.62 -6.79
CA VAL A 73 5.82 -6.35 -7.21
C VAL A 73 6.71 -6.62 -8.43
N HIS A 74 6.34 -6.05 -9.57
CA HIS A 74 7.09 -6.15 -10.83
C HIS A 74 8.09 -5.02 -11.01
N ARG A 75 7.73 -3.79 -10.59
CA ARG A 75 8.58 -2.60 -10.65
C ARG A 75 8.21 -1.63 -9.54
N MET A 76 9.22 -0.98 -8.97
CA MET A 76 9.04 0.18 -8.09
C MET A 76 9.93 1.32 -8.56
N GLU A 77 9.38 2.53 -8.55
CA GLU A 77 10.11 3.79 -8.70
C GLU A 77 9.96 4.55 -7.40
N ILE A 78 11.06 4.97 -6.77
CA ILE A 78 11.05 5.56 -5.44
C ILE A 78 11.94 6.79 -5.40
N ASP A 79 11.36 7.90 -4.97
CA ASP A 79 12.08 9.13 -4.67
C ASP A 79 12.24 9.30 -3.16
N PHE A 80 13.48 9.44 -2.72
CA PHE A 80 13.82 9.78 -1.33
C PHE A 80 14.00 11.31 -1.22
N LYS A 81 13.00 12.01 -0.70
CA LYS A 81 12.97 13.49 -0.64
C LYS A 81 13.52 14.04 0.68
N GLN A 82 13.17 13.43 1.81
CA GLN A 82 13.59 13.84 3.15
C GLN A 82 13.67 12.62 4.09
N PRO A 83 14.60 12.60 5.06
CA PRO A 83 14.75 11.46 5.97
C PRO A 83 13.78 11.53 7.17
N ALA A 84 13.46 10.35 7.70
CA ALA A 84 12.81 10.17 9.00
C ALA A 84 13.84 9.75 10.07
N ARG A 85 13.46 9.89 11.34
CA ARG A 85 14.26 9.54 12.52
C ARG A 85 13.46 8.66 13.48
N MET A 86 14.17 8.08 14.46
CA MET A 86 13.56 7.39 15.60
C MET A 86 12.39 8.20 16.17
N ASP A 87 11.31 7.50 16.53
CA ASP A 87 10.07 8.04 17.08
C ASP A 87 9.23 8.95 16.15
N ASP A 88 9.66 9.23 14.91
CA ASP A 88 8.80 9.88 13.92
C ASP A 88 7.53 9.04 13.70
N ILE A 89 6.38 9.70 13.63
CA ILE A 89 5.12 9.11 13.18
C ILE A 89 4.97 9.37 11.69
N LEU A 90 4.95 8.29 10.92
CA LEU A 90 4.80 8.27 9.49
C LEU A 90 3.35 8.02 9.11
N THR A 91 2.86 8.81 8.16
CA THR A 91 1.61 8.56 7.45
C THR A 91 1.95 7.93 6.12
N VAL A 92 1.61 6.64 5.95
CA VAL A 92 1.72 5.92 4.67
C VAL A 92 0.38 6.06 3.94
N LEU A 93 0.40 6.71 2.79
CA LEU A 93 -0.77 6.87 1.93
C LEU A 93 -0.64 5.91 0.76
N THR A 94 -1.72 5.22 0.41
CA THR A 94 -1.78 4.29 -0.73
C THR A 94 -2.99 4.61 -1.59
N HIS A 95 -2.78 4.79 -2.90
CA HIS A 95 -3.80 5.12 -3.88
C HIS A 95 -3.70 4.22 -5.11
N THR A 96 -4.83 3.73 -5.61
CA THR A 96 -4.89 2.96 -6.86
C THR A 96 -4.99 3.88 -8.06
N GLU A 97 -3.94 3.96 -8.86
CA GLU A 97 -3.96 4.64 -10.16
C GLU A 97 -4.67 3.78 -11.22
N LYS A 98 -4.41 2.46 -11.20
CA LYS A 98 -4.96 1.52 -12.16
C LYS A 98 -5.11 0.13 -11.56
N ALA A 99 -6.25 -0.51 -11.80
CA ALA A 99 -6.47 -1.92 -11.50
C ALA A 99 -7.21 -2.60 -12.66
N GLY A 100 -6.68 -3.71 -13.18
CA GLY A 100 -7.34 -4.51 -14.21
C GLY A 100 -6.39 -5.23 -15.17
N GLY A 101 -6.90 -6.21 -15.91
CA GLY A 101 -6.05 -7.10 -16.69
C GLY A 101 -5.09 -7.87 -15.78
N ALA A 102 -3.84 -8.09 -16.19
CA ALA A 102 -2.84 -8.81 -15.38
C ALA A 102 -1.91 -7.88 -14.56
N LYS A 103 -2.33 -6.63 -14.29
CA LYS A 103 -1.49 -5.67 -13.54
C LYS A 103 -2.30 -4.65 -12.75
N MET A 104 -1.65 -4.09 -11.74
CA MET A 104 -2.11 -2.91 -11.02
C MET A 104 -0.99 -1.87 -10.92
N VAL A 105 -1.37 -0.61 -10.76
CA VAL A 105 -0.47 0.51 -10.51
C VAL A 105 -0.97 1.24 -9.27
N LEU A 106 -0.11 1.30 -8.26
CA LEU A 106 -0.38 2.04 -7.02
C LEU A 106 0.61 3.21 -6.90
N ASN A 107 0.11 4.34 -6.41
CA ASN A 107 0.94 5.44 -5.95
C ASN A 107 0.94 5.44 -4.43
N GLN A 108 2.12 5.61 -3.84
CA GLN A 108 2.28 5.66 -2.40
C GLN A 108 3.13 6.84 -1.97
N GLU A 109 2.78 7.40 -0.83
CA GLU A 109 3.54 8.45 -0.17
C GLU A 109 3.83 8.06 1.27
N ILE A 110 4.99 8.50 1.78
CA ILE A 110 5.28 8.49 3.21
C ILE A 110 5.51 9.92 3.63
N ARG A 111 4.73 10.38 4.63
CA ARG A 111 4.78 11.75 5.14
C ARG A 111 5.06 11.75 6.64
N ARG A 112 5.70 12.82 7.13
CA ARG A 112 5.75 13.18 8.56
C ARG A 112 4.99 14.50 8.74
N GLY A 113 3.80 14.43 9.32
CA GLY A 113 2.83 15.52 9.21
C GLY A 113 2.61 15.87 7.73
N GLU A 114 2.74 17.15 7.38
CA GLU A 114 2.59 17.62 6.00
C GLU A 114 3.81 17.37 5.09
N THR A 115 4.96 17.03 5.68
CA THR A 115 6.23 16.90 4.95
C THR A 115 6.28 15.59 4.18
N LEU A 116 6.37 15.65 2.84
CA LEU A 116 6.60 14.49 2.00
C LEU A 116 8.04 13.98 2.17
N LEU A 117 8.18 12.73 2.58
CA LEU A 117 9.49 12.07 2.75
C LEU A 117 9.81 11.16 1.57
N ILE A 118 8.85 10.32 1.18
CA ILE A 118 8.98 9.34 0.09
C ILE A 118 7.80 9.47 -0.85
N ALA A 119 8.06 9.44 -2.16
CA ALA A 119 7.05 9.20 -3.18
C ALA A 119 7.43 7.91 -3.93
N ALA A 120 6.46 7.02 -4.15
CA ALA A 120 6.69 5.76 -4.81
C ALA A 120 5.58 5.40 -5.79
N LYS A 121 5.96 4.89 -6.97
CA LYS A 121 5.06 4.24 -7.92
C LYS A 121 5.35 2.75 -7.95
N VAL A 122 4.33 1.93 -7.72
CA VAL A 122 4.43 0.47 -7.60
C VAL A 122 3.61 -0.18 -8.70
N ILE A 123 4.27 -0.97 -9.54
CA ILE A 123 3.61 -1.80 -10.55
C ILE A 123 3.56 -3.22 -10.02
N ILE A 124 2.35 -3.74 -9.89
CA ILE A 124 2.06 -5.08 -9.37
C ILE A 124 1.61 -5.94 -10.53
N ALA A 125 2.24 -7.10 -10.72
CA ALA A 125 1.76 -8.15 -11.58
C ALA A 125 0.75 -9.02 -10.83
N VAL A 126 -0.31 -9.42 -11.53
CA VAL A 126 -1.30 -10.38 -11.04
C VAL A 126 -1.00 -11.72 -11.68
N ILE A 127 -0.72 -12.73 -10.86
CA ILE A 127 -0.33 -14.06 -11.31
C ILE A 127 -1.16 -15.14 -10.61
N ASN A 128 -1.22 -16.31 -11.22
CA ASN A 128 -1.76 -17.51 -10.60
C ASN A 128 -0.70 -18.21 -9.73
N ALA A 129 -1.09 -19.28 -9.02
CA ALA A 129 -0.19 -20.06 -8.17
C ALA A 129 1.00 -20.69 -8.92
N ASN A 130 0.90 -20.84 -10.24
CA ASN A 130 1.97 -21.34 -11.12
C ASN A 130 2.84 -20.21 -11.70
N ALA A 131 2.77 -19.01 -11.12
CA ALA A 131 3.50 -17.81 -11.53
C ALA A 131 3.26 -17.35 -12.98
N ARG A 132 2.10 -17.67 -13.57
CA ARG A 132 1.68 -17.19 -14.89
C ARG A 132 0.77 -15.96 -14.76
N PRO A 133 0.85 -14.97 -15.67
CA PRO A 133 -0.04 -13.82 -15.67
C PRO A 133 -1.51 -14.25 -15.65
N ARG A 134 -2.27 -13.67 -14.74
CA ARG A 134 -3.71 -13.93 -14.55
C ARG A 134 -4.46 -12.61 -14.52
N ARG A 135 -5.69 -12.59 -15.05
CA ARG A 135 -6.54 -11.40 -14.97
C ARG A 135 -7.02 -11.19 -13.53
N LEU A 136 -6.95 -9.95 -13.05
CA LEU A 136 -7.57 -9.50 -11.81
C LEU A 136 -9.10 -9.64 -11.93
N PRO A 137 -9.79 -10.34 -11.02
CA PRO A 137 -11.25 -10.40 -11.00
C PRO A 137 -11.87 -8.99 -10.99
N GLU A 138 -12.92 -8.79 -11.79
CA GLU A 138 -13.52 -7.46 -11.99
C GLU A 138 -14.04 -6.87 -10.68
N THR A 139 -14.70 -7.69 -9.84
CA THR A 139 -15.17 -7.28 -8.51
C THR A 139 -14.06 -6.78 -7.60
N LEU A 140 -12.86 -7.34 -7.72
CA LEU A 140 -11.70 -6.90 -6.95
C LEU A 140 -11.09 -5.63 -7.55
N ALA A 141 -11.03 -5.55 -8.89
CA ALA A 141 -10.58 -4.33 -9.57
C ALA A 141 -11.47 -3.13 -9.21
N GLU A 142 -12.79 -3.32 -9.15
CA GLU A 142 -13.77 -2.31 -8.73
C GLU A 142 -13.49 -1.81 -7.32
N LYS A 143 -13.28 -2.71 -6.34
CA LYS A 143 -12.93 -2.32 -4.96
C LYS A 143 -11.71 -1.40 -4.89
N PHE A 144 -10.65 -1.72 -5.64
CA PHE A 144 -9.45 -0.89 -5.69
C PHE A 144 -9.69 0.49 -6.30
N LEU A 145 -10.55 0.58 -7.32
CA LEU A 145 -10.87 1.83 -8.00
C LEU A 145 -11.86 2.69 -7.21
N GLU A 146 -12.86 2.10 -6.57
CA GLU A 146 -13.84 2.80 -5.74
C GLU A 146 -13.20 3.44 -4.51
N GLY A 147 -12.25 2.73 -3.89
CA GLY A 147 -11.45 3.27 -2.79
C GLY A 147 -10.46 4.35 -3.22
N SER A 148 -10.41 4.76 -4.50
CA SER A 148 -9.42 5.67 -5.07
C SER A 148 -10.03 6.76 -5.94
N LYS A 149 -11.29 7.17 -5.70
CA LYS A 149 -11.92 8.23 -6.50
C LYS A 149 -11.03 9.49 -6.50
N PRO A 150 -10.68 10.04 -7.68
CA PRO A 150 -9.91 11.27 -7.72
C PRO A 150 -10.75 12.39 -7.09
N LEU A 151 -10.11 13.25 -6.30
CA LEU A 151 -10.68 14.57 -6.03
C LEU A 151 -10.96 15.19 -7.40
N ARG A 152 -12.23 15.50 -7.68
CA ARG A 152 -12.52 16.47 -8.74
C ARG A 152 -11.74 17.72 -8.35
N GLY A 153 -10.68 18.02 -9.09
CA GLY A 153 -10.01 19.31 -8.97
C GLY A 153 -11.03 20.43 -9.23
N PRO A 154 -10.78 21.64 -8.71
CA PRO A 154 -11.65 22.79 -8.94
C PRO A 154 -11.88 23.05 -10.44
#